data_AF-A0A9N9SD74-F1
#
_entry.id   AF-A0A9N9SD74-F1
#
_cell.length_a   1.000
_cell.length_b   1.000
_cell.length_c   1.000
_cell.angle_alpha   90.00
_cell.angle_beta   90.00
_cell.angle_gamma   90.00
#
_symmetry.space_group_name_H-M   'P 1'
#
loop_
_entity.id
_entity.type
_entity.pdbx_description
1 polymer ?
#
loop_
_entity_poly.entity_id
_entity_poly.type
_entity_poly.pdbx_seq_one_letter_code
_entity_poly.pdbx_strand_id
1 'polypeptide(L)'
;MPTAQRGIDAHLEKGWAHAIEKENMLRLKWFRTNERRLNEISNKPPNRAVPEEVTEKYKEAIVDNYRNVIKNPRIKTGDADPLIDPRAMQAIMKPVNPATTRLIYSGSNKDGRKNYLTKRVHQIPEDRFYFPEVSSWAYGWNMWDVVKETRKTGFGRQQVIKDSFYRRRGVGCDPEWYKEPAVFSPSICSCN
;
A
#
# COMPACT_ATOMS: atom_id res chain seq x y z
N MET A 1 3.22 24.32 -36.43
CA MET A 1 3.47 23.30 -35.39
C MET A 1 2.53 22.13 -35.66
N PRO A 2 3.00 21.01 -36.22
CA PRO A 2 2.13 19.86 -36.49
C PRO A 2 1.70 19.22 -35.17
N THR A 3 0.39 19.12 -34.98
CA THR A 3 -0.26 18.49 -33.83
C THR A 3 0.01 16.99 -33.83
N ALA A 4 0.73 16.50 -32.82
CA ALA A 4 0.86 15.07 -32.56
C ALA A 4 -0.52 14.51 -32.20
N GLN A 5 -1.13 13.80 -33.15
CA GLN A 5 -2.40 13.11 -32.98
C GLN A 5 -2.21 12.05 -31.89
N ARG A 6 -2.91 12.19 -30.77
CA ARG A 6 -2.90 11.20 -29.69
C ARG A 6 -3.61 9.94 -30.17
N GLY A 7 -2.83 8.96 -30.61
CA GLY A 7 -3.26 7.62 -31.02
C GLY A 7 -2.04 6.77 -31.34
N ILE A 8 -2.12 5.45 -31.11
CA ILE A 8 -1.05 4.52 -31.52
C ILE A 8 -1.11 4.45 -33.05
N ASP A 9 -0.04 4.87 -33.72
CA ASP A 9 0.07 4.84 -35.18
C ASP A 9 -0.03 3.37 -35.67
N ALA A 10 -0.85 3.11 -36.68
CA ALA A 10 -1.05 1.76 -37.23
C ALA A 10 0.25 1.15 -37.79
N HIS A 11 1.21 1.99 -38.19
CA HIS A 11 2.55 1.54 -38.56
C HIS A 11 3.39 1.10 -37.35
N LEU A 12 3.23 1.77 -36.20
CA LEU A 12 3.81 1.32 -34.93
C LEU A 12 3.16 0.01 -34.47
N GLU A 13 1.85 -0.14 -34.57
CA GLU A 13 1.15 -1.38 -34.19
C GLU A 13 1.69 -2.62 -34.95
N LYS A 14 1.90 -2.49 -36.27
CA LYS A 14 2.53 -3.54 -37.09
C LYS A 14 3.98 -3.83 -36.65
N GLY A 15 4.72 -2.81 -36.24
CA GLY A 15 6.07 -2.96 -35.69
C GLY A 15 6.09 -3.77 -34.40
N TRP A 16 5.10 -3.58 -33.52
CA TRP A 16 4.98 -4.33 -32.27
C TRP A 16 4.58 -5.78 -32.51
N ALA A 17 3.62 -6.02 -33.40
CA ALA A 17 3.24 -7.37 -33.81
C ALA A 17 4.45 -8.14 -34.36
N HIS A 18 5.21 -7.53 -35.28
CA HIS A 18 6.43 -8.13 -35.83
C HIS A 18 7.51 -8.38 -34.76
N ALA A 19 7.67 -7.47 -33.80
CA ALA A 19 8.60 -7.68 -32.69
C ALA A 19 8.21 -8.88 -31.82
N ILE A 20 6.93 -9.02 -31.49
CA ILE A 20 6.37 -10.15 -30.73
C ILE A 20 6.56 -11.46 -31.50
N GLU A 21 6.27 -11.49 -32.81
CA GLU A 21 6.49 -12.67 -33.65
C GLU A 21 7.96 -13.09 -33.68
N LYS A 22 8.87 -12.12 -33.83
CA LYS A 22 10.32 -12.37 -33.80
C LYS A 22 10.77 -12.92 -32.46
N GLU A 23 10.28 -12.38 -31.34
CA GLU A 23 10.55 -12.92 -30.01
C GLU A 23 10.02 -14.35 -29.86
N ASN A 24 8.79 -14.62 -30.31
CA ASN A 24 8.19 -15.95 -30.24
C ASN A 24 9.00 -16.97 -31.05
N MET A 25 9.44 -16.60 -32.26
CA MET A 25 10.29 -17.44 -33.10
C MET A 25 11.64 -17.73 -32.44
N LEU A 26 12.25 -16.72 -31.80
CA LEU A 26 13.48 -16.89 -31.04
C LEU A 26 13.27 -17.80 -29.81
N ARG A 27 12.16 -17.64 -29.08
CA ARG A 27 11.80 -18.50 -27.94
C ARG A 27 11.60 -19.95 -28.37
N LEU A 28 10.91 -20.19 -29.50
CA LEU A 28 10.73 -21.55 -30.04
C LEU A 28 12.05 -22.17 -30.50
N LYS A 29 12.91 -21.39 -31.17
CA LYS A 29 14.24 -21.85 -31.58
C LYS A 29 15.10 -22.20 -30.36
N TRP A 30 15.09 -21.35 -29.34
CA TRP A 30 15.76 -21.59 -28.08
C TRP A 30 15.19 -22.84 -27.39
N PHE A 31 13.87 -22.96 -27.29
CA PHE A 31 13.21 -24.12 -26.67
C PHE A 31 13.59 -25.42 -27.37
N ARG A 32 13.55 -25.48 -28.70
CA ARG A 32 14.01 -26.67 -29.46
C ARG A 32 15.48 -27.01 -29.19
N THR A 33 16.34 -25.99 -29.07
CA THR A 33 17.77 -26.20 -28.78
C THR A 33 17.99 -26.70 -27.35
N ASN A 34 17.14 -26.28 -26.41
CA ASN A 34 17.26 -26.52 -24.98
C ASN A 34 16.29 -27.58 -24.44
N GLU A 35 15.48 -28.20 -25.31
CA GLU A 35 14.39 -29.12 -24.94
C GLU A 35 14.90 -30.28 -24.08
N ARG A 36 15.97 -30.95 -24.53
CA ARG A 36 16.59 -32.06 -23.80
C ARG A 36 17.01 -31.66 -22.38
N ARG A 37 17.68 -30.50 -22.25
CA ARG A 37 18.11 -29.97 -20.95
C ARG A 37 16.91 -29.62 -20.05
N LEU A 38 15.86 -29.04 -20.62
CA LEU A 38 14.64 -28.73 -19.87
C LEU A 38 13.93 -29.99 -19.39
N ASN A 39 13.86 -31.02 -20.23
CA ASN A 39 13.30 -32.32 -19.85
C ASN A 39 14.12 -32.99 -18.74
N GLU A 40 15.45 -32.91 -18.82
CA GLU A 40 16.34 -33.39 -17.75
C GLU A 40 16.12 -32.64 -16.43
N ILE A 41 15.89 -31.32 -16.48
CA ILE A 41 15.59 -30.51 -15.28
C ILE A 41 14.19 -30.83 -14.74
N SER A 42 13.18 -30.93 -15.61
CA SER A 42 11.77 -31.17 -15.25
C SER A 42 11.57 -32.56 -14.67
N ASN A 43 12.22 -33.57 -15.24
CA ASN A 43 12.12 -34.96 -14.81
C ASN A 43 13.14 -35.31 -13.72
N LYS A 44 13.96 -34.34 -13.27
CA LYS A 44 14.91 -34.57 -12.18
C LYS A 44 14.12 -34.86 -10.90
N PRO A 45 14.29 -36.04 -10.28
CA PRO A 45 13.63 -36.32 -9.02
C PRO A 45 14.10 -35.29 -7.98
N PRO A 46 13.18 -34.74 -7.16
CA PRO A 46 13.58 -33.85 -6.09
C PRO A 46 14.48 -34.61 -5.12
N ASN A 47 15.51 -33.94 -4.60
CA ASN A 47 16.44 -34.55 -3.63
C ASN A 47 15.75 -35.02 -2.34
N ARG A 48 14.53 -34.52 -2.07
CA ARG A 48 13.68 -34.92 -0.95
C ARG A 48 12.26 -35.10 -1.48
N ALA A 49 11.76 -36.33 -1.49
CA ALA A 49 10.37 -36.61 -1.74
C ALA A 49 9.58 -36.47 -0.43
N VAL A 50 8.41 -35.84 -0.52
CA VAL A 50 7.45 -35.84 0.59
C VAL A 50 6.67 -37.16 0.50
N PRO A 51 6.49 -37.91 1.61
CA PRO A 51 5.69 -39.13 1.60
C PRO A 51 4.28 -38.89 1.06
N GLU A 52 3.76 -39.82 0.26
CA GLU A 52 2.44 -39.67 -0.39
C GLU A 52 1.33 -39.46 0.64
N GLU A 53 1.38 -40.17 1.77
CA GLU A 53 0.44 -40.01 2.87
C GLU A 53 0.34 -38.56 3.38
N VAL A 54 1.46 -37.83 3.43
CA VAL A 54 1.48 -36.42 3.87
C VAL A 54 0.84 -35.54 2.80
N THR A 55 1.08 -35.82 1.53
CA THR A 55 0.44 -35.08 0.44
C THR A 55 -1.06 -35.33 0.36
N GLU A 56 -1.53 -36.55 0.60
CA GLU A 56 -2.95 -36.90 0.64
C GLU A 56 -3.64 -36.23 1.82
N LYS A 57 -3.07 -36.31 3.03
CA LYS A 57 -3.57 -35.59 4.21
C LYS A 57 -3.68 -34.09 3.96
N TYR A 58 -2.71 -33.49 3.27
CA TYR A 58 -2.74 -32.06 2.94
C TYR A 58 -3.84 -31.74 1.92
N LYS A 59 -4.04 -32.58 0.90
CA LYS A 59 -5.15 -32.44 -0.08
C LYS A 59 -6.50 -32.55 0.61
N GLU A 60 -6.68 -33.52 1.49
CA GLU A 60 -7.89 -33.70 2.29
C GLU A 60 -8.16 -32.47 3.16
N ALA A 61 -7.14 -31.98 3.88
CA ALA A 61 -7.26 -30.76 4.69
C ALA A 61 -7.63 -29.53 3.86
N ILE A 62 -7.11 -29.39 2.63
CA ILE A 62 -7.51 -28.32 1.72
C ILE A 62 -8.99 -28.47 1.34
N VAL A 63 -9.41 -29.66 0.92
CA VAL A 63 -10.79 -29.94 0.52
C VAL A 63 -11.75 -29.71 1.68
N ASP A 64 -11.40 -30.17 2.88
CA ASP A 64 -12.19 -29.98 4.09
C ASP A 64 -12.27 -28.52 4.50
N ASN A 65 -11.17 -27.76 4.38
CA ASN A 65 -11.22 -26.32 4.54
C ASN A 65 -12.22 -25.72 3.55
N TYR A 66 -12.14 -26.01 2.25
CA TYR A 66 -13.09 -25.45 1.27
C TYR A 66 -14.55 -25.85 1.54
N ARG A 67 -14.82 -27.09 1.94
CA ARG A 67 -16.17 -27.59 2.23
C ARG A 67 -16.74 -27.01 3.52
N ASN A 68 -15.91 -26.91 4.56
CA ASN A 68 -16.32 -26.57 5.92
C ASN A 68 -15.90 -25.15 6.35
N VAL A 69 -15.44 -24.29 5.42
CA VAL A 69 -15.13 -22.88 5.73
C VAL A 69 -16.39 -22.20 6.26
N ILE A 70 -16.32 -21.81 7.53
CA ILE A 70 -17.28 -20.89 8.15
C ILE A 70 -17.04 -19.53 7.49
N LYS A 71 -17.90 -19.19 6.52
CA LYS A 71 -17.91 -17.86 5.92
C LYS A 71 -18.48 -16.89 6.96
N ASN A 72 -17.61 -16.28 7.75
CA ASN A 72 -18.01 -15.16 8.57
C ASN A 72 -18.51 -14.06 7.62
N PRO A 73 -19.77 -13.58 7.78
CA PRO A 73 -20.25 -12.51 6.94
C PRO A 73 -19.30 -11.33 7.09
N ARG A 74 -18.91 -10.73 5.97
CA ARG A 74 -18.17 -9.47 6.00
C ARG A 74 -19.03 -8.50 6.80
N ILE A 75 -18.58 -8.11 7.99
CA ILE A 75 -19.20 -7.04 8.76
C ILE A 75 -19.11 -5.84 7.82
N LYS A 76 -20.24 -5.48 7.21
CA LYS A 76 -20.38 -4.13 6.67
C LYS A 76 -20.35 -3.26 7.91
N THR A 77 -19.21 -2.69 8.24
CA THR A 77 -19.21 -1.40 8.93
C THR A 77 -20.10 -0.55 8.04
N GLY A 78 -21.35 -0.38 8.45
CA GLY A 78 -22.27 0.47 7.73
C GLY A 78 -21.69 1.86 7.92
N ASP A 79 -20.92 2.33 6.94
CA ASP A 79 -20.63 3.74 6.84
C ASP A 79 -22.01 4.40 6.86
N ALA A 80 -22.30 5.16 7.93
CA ALA A 80 -23.57 5.84 8.06
C ALA A 80 -23.80 6.62 6.77
N ASP A 81 -25.01 6.57 6.21
CA ASP A 81 -25.35 7.34 5.02
C ASP A 81 -24.88 8.78 5.27
N PRO A 82 -24.01 9.34 4.41
CA PRO A 82 -23.41 10.62 4.68
C PRO A 82 -24.53 11.63 4.88
N LEU A 83 -24.53 12.34 6.01
CA LEU A 83 -25.47 13.43 6.26
C LEU A 83 -25.14 14.55 5.27
N ILE A 84 -25.71 14.48 4.07
CA ILE A 84 -25.53 15.49 3.03
C ILE A 84 -26.42 16.66 3.41
N ASP A 85 -25.80 17.78 3.84
CA ASP A 85 -26.51 19.05 3.98
C ASP A 85 -27.13 19.38 2.60
N PRO A 86 -28.44 19.63 2.49
CA PRO A 86 -29.07 20.03 1.23
C PRO A 86 -28.39 21.25 0.58
N ARG A 87 -27.71 22.07 1.38
CA ARG A 87 -26.96 23.24 0.93
C ARG A 87 -25.66 22.88 0.20
N ALA A 88 -25.16 21.65 0.33
CA ALA A 88 -23.95 21.16 -0.35
C ALA A 88 -24.07 21.21 -1.87
N MET A 89 -25.29 21.08 -2.42
CA MET A 89 -25.55 21.21 -3.85
C MET A 89 -25.42 22.66 -4.36
N GLN A 90 -25.58 23.65 -3.48
CA GLN A 90 -25.66 25.06 -3.85
C GLN A 90 -24.43 25.87 -3.43
N ALA A 91 -23.74 25.44 -2.36
CA ALA A 91 -22.62 26.15 -1.77
C ALA A 91 -21.36 25.28 -1.75
N ILE A 92 -20.24 25.88 -2.16
CA ILE A 92 -18.92 25.24 -2.14
C ILE A 92 -18.44 24.98 -0.69
N MET A 93 -18.75 25.91 0.22
CA MET A 93 -18.25 25.90 1.60
C MET A 93 -19.36 25.59 2.61
N LYS A 94 -18.98 24.91 3.69
CA LYS A 94 -19.82 24.66 4.86
C LYS A 94 -20.13 25.97 5.60
N PRO A 95 -21.28 26.05 6.32
CA PRO A 95 -21.61 27.20 7.13
C PRO A 95 -20.55 27.42 8.20
N VAL A 96 -20.16 28.68 8.40
CA VAL A 96 -19.09 29.05 9.32
C VAL A 96 -19.65 29.18 10.73
N ASN A 97 -18.91 28.69 11.73
CA ASN A 97 -19.31 28.80 13.14
C ASN A 97 -19.57 30.28 13.51
N PRO A 98 -20.70 30.59 14.19
CA PRO A 98 -21.04 31.95 14.57
C PRO A 98 -19.94 32.64 15.38
N ALA A 99 -19.23 31.93 16.25
CA ALA A 99 -18.10 32.49 17.01
C ALA A 99 -16.97 33.00 16.11
N THR A 100 -16.69 32.30 15.01
CA THR A 100 -15.70 32.75 14.03
C THR A 100 -16.21 33.91 13.18
N THR A 101 -17.48 33.89 12.75
CA THR A 101 -18.05 35.03 12.00
C THR A 101 -18.08 36.33 12.81
N ARG A 102 -18.29 36.26 14.13
CA ARG A 102 -18.21 37.42 15.03
C ARG A 102 -16.86 38.12 15.00
N LEU A 103 -15.76 37.41 14.69
CA LEU A 103 -14.42 38.01 14.62
C LEU A 103 -14.31 39.06 13.52
N ILE A 104 -15.13 38.97 12.47
CA ILE A 104 -15.18 39.97 11.40
C ILE A 104 -15.51 41.35 11.98
N TYR A 105 -16.32 41.38 13.03
CA TYR A 105 -16.79 42.60 13.70
C TYR A 105 -16.02 42.92 14.98
N SER A 106 -14.99 42.13 15.33
CA SER A 106 -14.15 42.40 16.51
C SER A 106 -12.93 43.24 16.12
N GLY A 107 -12.76 44.41 16.75
CA GLY A 107 -11.59 45.28 16.61
C GLY A 107 -11.69 46.34 15.50
N SER A 108 -10.58 47.04 15.23
CA SER A 108 -10.48 47.95 14.08
C SER A 108 -10.65 47.17 12.78
N ASN A 109 -11.38 47.72 11.80
CA ASN A 109 -11.90 47.01 10.61
C ASN A 109 -10.88 46.12 9.87
N LYS A 110 -9.58 46.44 9.93
CA LYS A 110 -8.50 45.66 9.30
C LYS A 110 -8.14 44.39 10.09
N ASP A 111 -8.18 44.45 11.41
CA ASP A 111 -7.73 43.36 12.28
C ASP A 111 -8.78 42.26 12.40
N GLY A 112 -10.06 42.62 12.47
CA GLY A 112 -11.17 41.65 12.57
C GLY A 112 -11.25 40.70 11.36
N ARG A 113 -11.15 41.25 10.14
CA ARG A 113 -11.13 40.45 8.90
C ARG A 113 -9.90 39.56 8.82
N LYS A 114 -8.72 40.06 9.21
CA LYS A 114 -7.48 39.28 9.24
C LYS A 114 -7.61 38.12 10.23
N ASN A 115 -8.11 38.38 11.43
CA ASN A 115 -8.34 37.39 12.47
C ASN A 115 -9.37 36.32 12.06
N TYR A 116 -10.41 36.72 11.32
CA TYR A 116 -11.36 35.78 10.74
C TYR A 116 -10.68 34.84 9.74
N LEU A 117 -9.93 35.40 8.78
CA LEU A 117 -9.27 34.62 7.75
C LEU A 117 -8.20 33.68 8.34
N THR A 118 -7.39 34.15 9.29
CA THR A 118 -6.37 33.30 9.93
C THR A 118 -7.00 32.13 10.67
N LYS A 119 -8.03 32.37 11.49
CA LYS A 119 -8.73 31.27 12.18
C LYS A 119 -9.41 30.32 11.20
N ARG A 120 -10.03 30.84 10.15
CA ARG A 120 -10.70 30.00 9.15
C ARG A 120 -9.70 29.14 8.39
N VAL A 121 -8.52 29.67 8.04
CA VAL A 121 -7.45 28.95 7.33
C VAL A 121 -6.89 27.78 8.15
N HIS A 122 -6.88 27.89 9.48
CA HIS A 122 -6.41 26.80 10.37
C HIS A 122 -7.38 25.63 10.51
N GLN A 123 -8.64 25.78 10.08
CA GLN A 123 -9.57 24.63 10.03
C GLN A 123 -9.18 23.66 8.92
N ILE A 124 -9.35 22.37 9.16
CA ILE A 124 -9.09 21.33 8.17
C ILE A 124 -10.02 21.54 6.96
N PRO A 125 -9.57 21.33 5.71
CA PRO A 125 -10.40 21.52 4.52
C PRO A 125 -11.73 20.77 4.57
N GLU A 126 -11.75 19.58 5.17
CA GLU A 126 -12.93 18.71 5.34
C GLU A 126 -14.04 19.37 6.17
N ASP A 127 -13.69 20.17 7.18
CA ASP A 127 -14.66 20.92 7.99
C ASP A 127 -15.13 22.20 7.30
N ARG A 128 -14.38 22.66 6.29
CA ARG A 128 -14.62 23.94 5.62
C ARG A 128 -15.37 23.81 4.31
N PHE A 129 -15.13 22.74 3.57
CA PHE A 129 -15.71 22.48 2.25
C PHE A 129 -16.54 21.20 2.27
N TYR A 130 -17.53 21.12 1.39
CA TYR A 130 -18.31 19.89 1.22
C TYR A 130 -17.54 18.84 0.42
N PHE A 131 -16.79 19.30 -0.58
CA PHE A 131 -16.09 18.45 -1.53
C PHE A 131 -14.62 18.89 -1.66
N PRO A 132 -13.72 17.98 -2.09
CA PRO A 132 -12.35 18.33 -2.41
C PRO A 132 -12.31 19.13 -3.72
N GLU A 133 -12.19 20.45 -3.59
CA GLU A 133 -12.15 21.36 -4.76
C GLU A 133 -10.87 21.25 -5.59
N VAL A 134 -9.78 20.76 -4.99
CA VAL A 134 -8.47 20.66 -5.63
C VAL A 134 -8.00 19.22 -5.64
N SER A 135 -7.34 18.80 -6.72
CA SER A 135 -6.75 17.46 -6.84
C SER A 135 -5.75 17.13 -5.73
N SER A 136 -5.07 18.15 -5.20
CA SER A 136 -4.15 18.00 -4.06
C SER A 136 -4.86 17.70 -2.73
N TRP A 137 -6.18 17.81 -2.64
CA TRP A 137 -6.91 17.39 -1.43
C TRP A 137 -7.37 15.94 -1.50
N ALA A 138 -7.40 15.34 -2.70
CA ALA A 138 -7.89 13.98 -2.90
C ALA A 138 -7.12 12.94 -2.08
N TYR A 139 -5.80 13.10 -1.90
CA TYR A 139 -4.99 12.12 -1.17
C TYR A 139 -5.13 12.20 0.36
N GLY A 140 -5.67 13.29 0.88
CA GLY A 140 -5.80 13.53 2.33
C GLY A 140 -7.23 13.52 2.84
N TRP A 141 -8.22 13.55 1.94
CA TRP A 141 -9.63 13.70 2.29
C TRP A 141 -10.15 12.52 3.11
N ASN A 142 -10.70 12.79 4.30
CA ASN A 142 -11.18 11.83 5.29
C ASN A 142 -10.10 10.84 5.79
N MET A 143 -8.82 11.14 5.57
CA MET A 143 -7.73 10.25 6.00
C MET A 143 -7.65 10.15 7.53
N TRP A 144 -8.00 11.21 8.25
CA TRP A 144 -7.92 11.25 9.71
C TRP A 144 -8.80 10.21 10.42
N ASP A 145 -9.95 9.85 9.85
CA ASP A 145 -10.83 8.86 10.45
C ASP A 145 -10.25 7.45 10.28
N VAL A 146 -9.71 7.15 9.10
CA VAL A 146 -8.99 5.90 8.83
C VAL A 146 -7.75 5.78 9.71
N VAL A 147 -6.99 6.87 9.91
CA VAL A 147 -5.77 6.87 10.74
C VAL A 147 -6.08 6.59 12.22
N LYS A 148 -7.22 7.03 12.74
CA LYS A 148 -7.63 6.72 14.13
C LYS A 148 -7.88 5.23 14.32
N GLU A 149 -8.49 4.58 13.34
CA GLU A 149 -8.81 3.15 13.37
C GLU A 149 -7.63 2.26 13.00
N THR A 150 -6.69 2.80 12.22
CA THR A 150 -5.49 2.08 11.79
C THR A 150 -4.64 1.77 13.01
N ARG A 151 -4.57 0.47 13.36
CA ARG A 151 -3.69 -0.02 14.42
C ARG A 151 -2.25 0.36 14.07
N LYS A 152 -1.64 1.18 14.92
CA LYS A 152 -0.20 1.47 14.83
C LYS A 152 0.54 0.15 15.01
N THR A 153 1.21 -0.31 13.96
CA THR A 153 2.06 -1.49 14.07
C THR A 153 3.23 -1.13 14.98
N GLY A 154 3.30 -1.73 16.18
CA GLY A 154 4.38 -1.45 17.15
C GLY A 154 5.78 -1.68 16.58
N PHE A 155 5.87 -2.43 15.49
CA PHE A 155 7.11 -2.81 14.81
C PHE A 155 7.39 -2.04 13.52
N GLY A 156 6.60 -1.00 13.17
CA GLY A 156 6.82 -0.23 11.93
C GLY A 156 8.22 0.39 11.87
N ARG A 157 8.70 0.96 12.99
CA ARG A 157 10.07 1.47 13.12
C ARG A 157 11.11 0.35 12.98
N GLN A 158 10.84 -0.84 13.54
CA GLN A 158 11.76 -1.97 13.43
C GLN A 158 11.92 -2.43 11.98
N GLN A 159 10.87 -2.39 11.17
CA GLN A 159 10.95 -2.75 9.76
C GLN A 159 11.79 -1.75 8.97
N VAL A 160 11.62 -0.44 9.22
CA VAL A 160 12.45 0.60 8.60
C VAL A 160 13.91 0.48 9.04
N ILE A 161 14.17 0.23 10.32
CA ILE A 161 15.53 -0.02 10.83
C ILE A 161 16.13 -1.27 10.17
N LYS A 162 15.36 -2.36 10.08
CA LYS A 162 15.77 -3.60 9.41
C LYS A 162 16.16 -3.35 7.97
N ASP A 163 15.32 -2.65 7.20
CA ASP A 163 15.56 -2.40 5.78
C ASP A 163 16.69 -1.39 5.53
N SER A 164 16.82 -0.37 6.38
CA SER A 164 17.82 0.69 6.21
C SER A 164 19.21 0.27 6.69
N PHE A 165 19.30 -0.40 7.83
CA PHE A 165 20.58 -0.75 8.47
C PHE A 165 21.05 -2.15 8.16
N TYR A 166 20.14 -3.12 7.99
CA TYR A 166 20.51 -4.51 7.80
C TYR A 166 20.31 -4.92 6.34
N ARG A 167 21.34 -5.51 5.72
CA ARG A 167 21.19 -6.11 4.39
C ARG A 167 20.28 -7.33 4.47
N ARG A 168 19.61 -7.65 3.36
CA ARG A 168 18.75 -8.85 3.19
C ARG A 168 19.45 -10.18 3.48
N ARG A 169 20.80 -10.21 3.50
CA ARG A 169 21.65 -11.36 3.84
C ARG A 169 22.39 -11.20 5.19
N GLY A 170 21.97 -10.26 6.03
CA GLY A 170 22.62 -9.92 7.30
C GLY A 170 23.78 -8.94 7.16
N VAL A 171 24.32 -8.52 8.31
CA VAL A 171 25.68 -7.95 8.41
C VAL A 171 26.65 -9.12 8.14
N GLY A 172 27.73 -8.90 7.38
CA GLY A 172 28.73 -9.95 7.16
C GLY A 172 29.28 -10.43 8.51
N CYS A 173 29.73 -11.69 8.58
CA CYS A 173 30.42 -12.17 9.78
C CYS A 173 31.52 -11.17 10.16
N ASP A 174 31.54 -10.76 11.42
CA ASP A 174 32.61 -9.93 11.92
C ASP A 174 33.95 -10.64 11.68
N PRO A 175 35.02 -9.90 11.33
CA PRO A 175 36.33 -10.50 11.15
C PRO A 175 36.74 -11.31 12.38
N GLU A 176 37.52 -12.37 12.20
CA GLU A 176 37.93 -13.29 13.28
C GLU A 176 38.58 -12.56 14.49
N TRP A 177 39.18 -11.40 14.26
CA TRP A 177 39.81 -10.54 15.28
C TRP A 177 38.84 -9.64 16.05
N TYR A 178 37.55 -9.61 15.69
CA TYR A 178 36.47 -8.90 16.35
C TYR A 178 35.49 -9.89 17.02
N LYS A 179 36.00 -11.01 17.56
CA LYS A 179 35.23 -11.82 18.50
C LYS A 179 35.27 -11.10 19.85
N GLU A 180 34.14 -10.55 20.27
CA GLU A 180 33.98 -10.13 21.66
C GLU A 180 34.38 -11.31 22.57
N PRO A 181 35.14 -11.08 23.66
CA PRO A 181 35.34 -12.12 24.65
C PRO A 181 33.97 -12.57 25.13
N ALA A 182 33.75 -13.89 25.30
CA ALA A 182 32.45 -14.44 25.64
C ALA A 182 31.93 -13.84 26.97
N VAL A 183 31.18 -12.75 26.89
CA VAL A 183 30.41 -12.21 28.01
C VAL A 183 29.03 -12.83 27.94
N PHE A 184 28.58 -13.33 29.08
CA PHE A 184 27.25 -13.92 29.27
C PHE A 184 26.17 -12.99 28.68
N SER A 185 25.33 -13.50 27.79
CA SER A 185 24.29 -12.69 27.14
C SER A 185 23.36 -12.04 28.16
N PRO A 186 22.90 -10.79 27.96
CA PRO A 186 22.06 -10.05 28.91
C PRO A 186 20.62 -10.60 29.06
N SER A 187 20.30 -11.77 28.50
CA SER A 187 18.98 -12.40 28.52
C SER A 187 18.74 -13.38 29.68
N ILE A 188 19.66 -13.51 30.64
CA ILE A 188 19.46 -14.33 31.83
C ILE A 188 19.61 -13.44 33.07
N CYS A 189 18.48 -12.97 33.59
CA CYS A 189 18.42 -12.44 34.95
C CYS A 189 18.43 -13.62 35.92
N SER A 190 19.52 -13.81 36.66
CA SER A 190 19.49 -14.60 37.89
C SER A 190 18.80 -13.75 38.96
N CYS A 191 17.51 -14.03 39.21
CA CYS A 191 16.85 -13.54 40.41
C CYS A 191 17.34 -14.37 41.60
N ASN A 192 18.12 -13.75 42.48
CA ASN A 192 18.28 -14.11 43.89
C ASN A 192 18.00 -12.86 44.72
#